data_AF-A0A1J3GYG3-F1
#
_entry.id   AF-A0A1J3GYG3-F1
#
_cell.length_a   1.000
_cell.length_b   1.000
_cell.length_c   1.000
_cell.angle_alpha   90.00
_cell.angle_beta   90.00
_cell.angle_gamma   90.00
#
_symmetry.space_group_name_H-M   'P 1'
#
loop_
_entity.id
_entity.type
_entity.pdbx_description
1 polymer ?
#
loop_
_entity_poly.entity_id
_entity_poly.type
_entity_poly.pdbx_seq_one_letter_code
_entity_poly.pdbx_strand_id
1 'polypeptide(L)'
;RVYAAEPVCKFFLKDSDGSGSLLSLFMLCQNHVVFKALAHLKDVVLEGRDAFESAHGMRVFDYIGSDEQFAEMFNRGMTESSTMVMKKVLEVYKGFENVNTLVDVGGGVGTVLGLVTSKYPH
;
A
#
# COMPACT_ATOMS: atom_id res chain seq x y z
N ARG A 1 0.98 32.10 15.89
CA ARG A 1 0.63 31.68 14.51
C ARG A 1 -0.59 30.76 14.59
N VAL A 2 -1.53 30.90 13.67
CA VAL A 2 -2.72 30.02 13.56
C VAL A 2 -2.51 29.15 12.33
N TYR A 3 -2.73 27.84 12.45
CA TYR A 3 -2.67 26.88 11.35
C TYR A 3 -4.07 26.29 11.14
N ALA A 4 -4.43 26.00 9.89
CA ALA A 4 -5.71 25.40 9.52
C ALA A 4 -5.48 24.24 8.53
N ALA A 5 -6.42 23.28 8.49
CA ALA A 5 -6.36 22.16 7.56
C ALA A 5 -6.71 22.62 6.14
N GLU A 6 -5.84 22.30 5.20
CA GLU A 6 -6.07 22.53 3.77
C GLU A 6 -6.81 21.33 3.13
N PRO A 7 -7.43 21.47 1.95
CA PRO A 7 -8.19 20.39 1.31
C PRO A 7 -7.42 19.08 1.16
N VAL A 8 -6.10 19.16 0.91
CA VAL A 8 -5.22 17.97 0.80
C VAL A 8 -5.17 17.15 2.09
N CYS A 9 -5.32 17.80 3.26
CA CYS A 9 -5.27 17.13 4.55
C CYS A 9 -6.34 16.03 4.66
N LYS A 10 -7.48 16.16 3.95
CA LYS A 10 -8.52 15.12 3.91
C LYS A 10 -7.97 13.73 3.58
N PHE A 11 -7.00 13.63 2.67
CA PHE A 11 -6.42 12.33 2.26
C PHE A 11 -5.45 11.74 3.27
N PHE A 12 -5.01 12.53 4.27
CA PHE A 12 -4.05 12.12 5.31
C PHE A 12 -4.68 12.00 6.69
N LEU A 13 -5.97 12.32 6.81
CA LEU A 13 -6.75 12.07 8.01
C LEU A 13 -7.24 10.62 7.99
N LYS A 14 -7.44 10.05 9.18
CA LYS A 14 -8.20 8.80 9.31
C LYS A 14 -9.67 9.15 9.25
N ASP A 15 -10.35 8.82 8.15
CA ASP A 15 -11.80 8.94 8.09
C ASP A 15 -12.44 7.84 8.96
N SER A 16 -13.51 8.20 9.68
CA SER A 16 -14.27 7.29 10.54
C SER A 16 -15.11 6.26 9.77
N ASP A 17 -15.26 6.43 8.46
CA ASP A 17 -16.02 5.55 7.56
C ASP A 17 -15.18 4.41 6.94
N GLY A 18 -13.91 4.29 7.36
CA GLY A 18 -12.98 3.32 6.82
C GLY A 18 -12.64 3.54 5.34
N SER A 19 -12.67 4.78 4.82
CA SER A 19 -12.28 5.12 3.43
C SER A 19 -10.80 4.84 3.13
N GLY A 20 -9.97 4.67 4.16
CA GLY A 20 -8.52 4.55 4.04
C GLY A 20 -7.82 5.90 4.20
N SER A 21 -6.50 5.91 4.15
CA SER A 21 -5.69 7.11 4.29
C SER A 21 -4.37 6.97 3.55
N LEU A 22 -3.88 8.05 2.94
CA LEU A 22 -2.53 8.10 2.36
C LEU A 22 -1.45 8.26 3.43
N LEU A 23 -1.83 8.55 4.68
CA LEU A 23 -0.88 8.69 5.78
C LEU A 23 -0.02 7.43 5.96
N SER A 24 -0.62 6.24 5.99
CA SER A 24 0.14 5.01 6.20
C SER A 24 1.10 4.70 5.06
N LEU A 25 0.70 4.97 3.81
CA LEU A 25 1.59 4.85 2.65
C LEU A 25 2.73 5.87 2.71
N PHE A 26 2.44 7.12 3.09
CA PHE A 26 3.45 8.15 3.26
C PHE A 26 4.46 7.74 4.34
N MET A 27 4.00 7.27 5.50
CA MET A 27 4.88 6.80 6.57
C MET A 27 5.75 5.63 6.14
N LEU A 28 5.21 4.68 5.35
CA LEU A 28 5.98 3.58 4.76
C LEU A 28 7.08 4.10 3.82
N CYS A 29 6.74 4.96 2.86
CA CYS A 29 7.69 5.52 1.89
C CYS A 29 8.78 6.35 2.56
N GLN A 30 8.48 6.98 3.70
CA GLN A 30 9.42 7.80 4.46
C GLN A 30 10.17 7.01 5.55
N ASN A 31 9.94 5.70 5.66
CA ASN A 31 10.60 4.88 6.67
C ASN A 31 12.10 4.73 6.36
N HIS A 32 12.92 4.68 7.41
CA HIS A 32 14.37 4.52 7.30
C HIS A 32 14.80 3.29 6.48
N VAL A 33 14.04 2.18 6.51
CA VAL A 33 14.29 0.98 5.70
C VAL A 33 14.21 1.31 4.20
N VAL A 34 13.18 2.04 3.78
CA VAL A 34 12.99 2.45 2.39
C VAL A 34 14.04 3.48 1.97
N PHE A 35 14.31 4.48 2.81
CA PHE A 35 15.34 5.48 2.54
C PHE A 35 16.74 4.91 2.41
N LYS A 36 17.08 3.89 3.21
CA LYS A 36 18.37 3.21 3.09
C LYS A 36 18.51 2.57 1.72
N ALA A 37 17.46 1.94 1.18
CA ALA A 37 17.46 1.40 -0.18
C ALA A 37 17.64 2.51 -1.23
N LEU A 38 16.99 3.67 -1.06
CA LEU A 38 17.13 4.80 -1.98
C LEU A 38 18.57 5.35 -2.07
N ALA A 39 19.38 5.21 -1.01
CA ALA A 39 20.79 5.58 -1.04
C ALA A 39 21.62 4.72 -2.02
N HIS A 40 21.13 3.54 -2.41
CA HIS A 40 21.78 2.63 -3.36
C HIS A 40 21.26 2.76 -4.80
N LEU A 41 20.45 3.78 -5.12
CA LEU A 41 19.96 3.99 -6.49
C LEU A 41 21.08 4.14 -7.52
N LYS A 42 22.24 4.67 -7.13
CA LYS A 42 23.41 4.74 -7.99
C LYS A 42 23.86 3.35 -8.45
N ASP A 43 23.88 2.38 -7.54
CA ASP A 43 24.35 1.02 -7.81
C ASP A 43 23.36 0.29 -8.74
N VAL A 44 22.06 0.60 -8.63
CA VAL A 44 21.04 0.14 -9.60
C VAL A 44 21.35 0.63 -11.00
N VAL A 45 21.63 1.93 -11.16
CA VAL A 45 21.85 2.56 -12.46
C VAL A 45 23.14 2.08 -13.11
N LEU A 46 24.23 1.96 -12.33
CA LEU A 46 25.55 1.64 -12.85
C LEU A 46 25.79 0.14 -13.00
N GLU A 47 25.24 -0.67 -12.10
CA GLU A 47 25.60 -2.09 -11.97
C GLU A 47 24.39 -3.02 -12.12
N GLY A 48 23.17 -2.49 -12.23
CA GLY A 48 21.95 -3.29 -12.37
C GLY A 48 21.59 -4.09 -11.10
N ARG A 49 22.16 -3.74 -9.95
CA ARG A 49 21.86 -4.40 -8.67
C ARG A 49 20.49 -3.99 -8.15
N ASP A 50 19.90 -4.81 -7.28
CA ASP A 50 18.72 -4.42 -6.53
C ASP A 50 19.11 -3.48 -5.36
N ALA A 51 18.46 -2.32 -5.28
CA ALA A 51 18.75 -1.31 -4.27
C ALA A 51 18.43 -1.78 -2.84
N PHE A 52 17.36 -2.55 -2.67
CA PHE A 52 16.93 -3.02 -1.37
C PHE A 52 17.87 -4.12 -0.87
N GLU A 53 18.21 -5.07 -1.74
CA GLU A 53 19.19 -6.12 -1.48
C GLU A 53 20.57 -5.53 -1.17
N SER A 54 20.99 -4.49 -1.90
CA SER A 54 22.25 -3.79 -1.62
C SER A 54 22.28 -3.11 -0.24
N ALA A 55 21.14 -2.59 0.20
CA ALA A 55 21.02 -1.90 1.49
C ALA A 55 20.86 -2.84 2.69
N HIS A 56 20.19 -3.97 2.51
CA HIS A 56 19.70 -4.83 3.61
C HIS A 56 20.20 -6.27 3.53
N GLY A 57 20.89 -6.65 2.46
CA GLY A 57 21.47 -7.98 2.27
C GLY A 57 20.46 -9.08 1.90
N MET A 58 19.20 -8.71 1.66
CA MET A 58 18.11 -9.61 1.28
C MET A 58 17.06 -8.85 0.48
N ARG A 59 16.21 -9.57 -0.26
CA ARG A 59 15.16 -8.93 -1.08
C ARG A 59 14.03 -8.40 -0.20
N VAL A 60 13.28 -7.44 -0.74
CA VAL A 60 12.22 -6.73 0.01
C VAL A 60 11.19 -7.66 0.64
N PHE A 61 10.73 -8.70 -0.06
CA PHE A 61 9.74 -9.62 0.49
C PHE A 61 10.31 -10.56 1.54
N ASP A 62 11.58 -10.96 1.41
CA ASP A 62 12.28 -11.74 2.44
C ASP A 62 12.44 -10.91 3.71
N TYR A 63 12.79 -9.62 3.56
CA TYR A 63 12.90 -8.67 4.65
C TYR A 63 11.56 -8.46 5.37
N ILE A 64 10.49 -8.23 4.60
CA ILE A 64 9.12 -8.15 5.13
C ILE A 64 8.78 -9.42 5.92
N GLY A 65 9.15 -10.62 5.43
CA GLY A 65 8.93 -11.86 6.17
C GLY A 65 9.75 -12.01 7.45
N SER A 66 10.87 -11.29 7.57
CA SER A 66 11.79 -11.36 8.70
C SER A 66 11.55 -10.31 9.80
N ASP A 67 10.90 -9.20 9.48
CA ASP A 67 10.67 -8.06 10.39
C ASP A 67 9.16 -7.78 10.52
N GLU A 68 8.58 -8.21 11.64
CA GLU A 68 7.15 -8.08 11.91
C GLU A 68 6.68 -6.61 11.95
N GLN A 69 7.50 -5.70 12.48
CA GLN A 69 7.15 -4.28 12.58
C GLN A 69 7.11 -3.64 11.20
N PHE A 70 8.09 -3.93 10.34
CA PHE A 70 8.09 -3.47 8.97
C PHE A 70 6.95 -4.11 8.16
N ALA A 71 6.66 -5.39 8.39
CA ALA A 71 5.54 -6.09 7.76
C ALA A 71 4.19 -5.46 8.08
N GLU A 72 3.94 -5.12 9.35
CA GLU A 72 2.70 -4.46 9.76
C GLU A 72 2.54 -3.10 9.06
N MET A 73 3.58 -2.28 9.07
CA MET A 73 3.57 -0.98 8.40
C MET A 73 3.41 -1.11 6.88
N PHE A 74 4.08 -2.08 6.25
CA PHE A 74 3.93 -2.37 4.82
C PHE A 74 2.49 -2.77 4.49
N ASN A 75 1.96 -3.76 5.20
CA ASN A 75 0.59 -4.26 4.99
C ASN A 75 -0.44 -3.16 5.20
N ARG A 76 -0.25 -2.31 6.22
CA ARG A 76 -1.15 -1.18 6.48
C ARG A 76 -1.08 -0.10 5.41
N GLY A 77 0.11 0.24 4.93
CA GLY A 77 0.31 1.17 3.81
C GLY A 77 -0.38 0.68 2.53
N MET A 78 -0.23 -0.61 2.21
CA MET A 78 -0.91 -1.24 1.06
C MET A 78 -2.42 -1.31 1.24
N THR A 79 -2.89 -1.66 2.44
CA THR A 79 -4.33 -1.80 2.75
C THR A 79 -5.07 -0.48 2.66
N GLU A 80 -4.57 0.56 3.33
CA GLU A 80 -5.27 1.84 3.41
C GLU A 80 -5.30 2.55 2.04
N SER A 81 -4.20 2.50 1.27
CA SER A 81 -4.15 3.11 -0.06
C SER A 81 -4.98 2.36 -1.10
N SER A 82 -4.95 1.02 -1.10
CA SER A 82 -5.75 0.21 -2.02
C SER A 82 -7.25 0.28 -1.71
N THR A 83 -7.64 0.43 -0.43
CA THR A 83 -9.03 0.69 -0.04
C THR A 83 -9.58 1.97 -0.66
N MET A 84 -8.82 3.06 -0.61
CA MET A 84 -9.22 4.35 -1.19
C MET A 84 -9.49 4.22 -2.70
N VAL A 85 -8.58 3.57 -3.41
CA VAL A 85 -8.70 3.37 -4.87
C VAL A 85 -9.85 2.43 -5.18
N MET A 86 -9.94 1.28 -4.50
CA MET A 86 -10.94 0.26 -4.79
C MET A 86 -12.36 0.74 -4.54
N LYS A 87 -12.60 1.55 -3.49
CA LYS A 87 -13.90 2.20 -3.28
C LYS A 87 -14.33 3.03 -4.50
N LYS A 88 -13.42 3.79 -5.10
CA LYS A 88 -13.68 4.56 -6.33
C LYS A 88 -13.85 3.69 -7.57
N VAL A 89 -13.04 2.65 -7.72
CA VAL A 89 -13.22 1.67 -8.81
C VAL A 89 -14.62 1.06 -8.73
N LEU A 90 -15.05 0.63 -7.55
CA LEU A 90 -16.36 0.02 -7.35
C LEU A 90 -17.52 0.98 -7.64
N GLU A 91 -17.36 2.29 -7.52
CA GLU A 91 -18.41 3.27 -7.89
C GLU A 91 -18.74 3.23 -9.39
N VAL A 92 -17.76 2.96 -10.25
CA VAL A 92 -17.90 3.14 -11.71
C VAL A 92 -17.69 1.87 -12.53
N TYR A 93 -16.86 0.94 -12.04
CA TYR A 93 -16.51 -0.27 -12.76
C TYR A 93 -17.53 -1.39 -12.52
N LYS A 94 -18.12 -1.87 -13.60
CA LYS A 94 -19.15 -2.93 -13.60
C LYS A 94 -18.64 -4.30 -14.02
N GLY A 95 -17.35 -4.45 -14.33
CA GLY A 95 -16.81 -5.72 -14.83
C GLY A 95 -16.80 -6.87 -13.82
N PHE A 96 -17.22 -6.65 -12.58
CA PHE A 96 -17.41 -7.69 -11.56
C PHE A 96 -18.84 -8.25 -11.50
N GLU A 97 -19.82 -7.69 -12.23
CA GLU A 97 -21.24 -8.06 -12.08
C GLU A 97 -21.59 -9.52 -12.42
N ASN A 98 -20.77 -10.22 -13.19
CA ASN A 98 -21.01 -11.60 -13.61
C ASN A 98 -19.77 -12.50 -13.39
N VAL A 99 -18.97 -12.20 -12.37
CA VAL A 99 -17.73 -12.93 -12.08
C VAL A 99 -18.00 -13.99 -11.03
N ASN A 100 -17.99 -15.27 -11.45
CA ASN A 100 -18.22 -16.39 -10.53
C ASN A 100 -16.99 -16.77 -9.70
N THR A 101 -15.79 -16.43 -10.16
CA THR A 101 -14.54 -16.75 -9.47
C THR A 101 -13.57 -15.60 -9.68
N LEU A 102 -13.19 -14.98 -8.56
CA LEU A 102 -12.24 -13.88 -8.52
C LEU A 102 -11.03 -14.30 -7.70
N VAL A 103 -9.83 -14.07 -8.24
CA VAL A 103 -8.56 -14.34 -7.56
C VAL A 103 -7.76 -13.05 -7.50
N ASP A 104 -7.43 -12.61 -6.29
CA ASP A 104 -6.55 -11.47 -6.04
C ASP A 104 -5.12 -11.97 -5.78
N VAL A 105 -4.34 -12.13 -6.86
CA VAL A 105 -2.97 -12.65 -6.79
C VAL A 105 -2.07 -11.58 -6.17
N GLY A 106 -1.54 -11.85 -4.98
CA GLY A 106 -0.79 -10.86 -4.21
C GLY A 106 -1.66 -9.85 -3.47
N GLY A 107 -2.94 -10.18 -3.20
CA GLY A 107 -3.91 -9.32 -2.51
C GLY A 107 -3.61 -8.96 -1.05
N GLY A 108 -2.40 -9.23 -0.56
CA GLY A 108 -1.96 -8.96 0.80
C GLY A 108 -2.89 -9.60 1.84
N VAL A 109 -3.43 -8.77 2.73
CA VAL A 109 -4.37 -9.22 3.79
C VAL A 109 -5.82 -9.38 3.29
N GLY A 110 -6.06 -9.27 1.98
CA GLY A 110 -7.35 -9.58 1.35
C GLY A 110 -8.40 -8.48 1.42
N THR A 111 -8.04 -7.25 1.81
CA THR A 111 -9.00 -6.14 1.95
C THR A 111 -9.69 -5.79 0.63
N VAL A 112 -8.93 -5.74 -0.47
CA VAL A 112 -9.47 -5.42 -1.80
C VAL A 112 -10.49 -6.48 -2.23
N LEU A 113 -10.11 -7.76 -2.16
CA LEU A 113 -11.01 -8.87 -2.46
C LEU A 113 -12.28 -8.80 -1.61
N GLY A 114 -12.13 -8.54 -0.30
CA GLY A 114 -13.25 -8.35 0.62
C GLY A 114 -14.20 -7.22 0.23
N LEU A 115 -13.68 -6.08 -0.26
CA LEU A 115 -14.51 -4.97 -0.76
C LEU A 115 -15.30 -5.37 -2.01
N VAL A 116 -14.66 -6.09 -2.94
CA VAL A 116 -15.30 -6.53 -4.18
C VAL A 116 -16.42 -7.53 -3.87
N THR A 117 -16.13 -8.58 -3.10
CA THR A 117 -17.13 -9.61 -2.75
C THR A 117 -18.25 -9.08 -1.85
N SER A 118 -17.97 -8.09 -0.99
CA SER A 118 -19.02 -7.41 -0.21
C SER A 118 -19.99 -6.63 -1.10
N LYS A 119 -19.52 -6.09 -2.23
CA LYS A 119 -20.38 -5.38 -3.20
C LYS A 119 -21.09 -6.34 -4.15
N TYR A 120 -20.44 -7.43 -4.52
CA TYR A 120 -20.90 -8.42 -5.49
C TYR A 120 -20.92 -9.81 -4.84
N PRO A 121 -21.99 -10.17 -4.10
CA PRO A 121 -22.04 -11.39 -3.29
C PRO A 121 -22.52 -12.64 -4.04
N HIS A 122 -22.57 -12.60 -5.38
CA HIS A 122 -23.13 -13.66 -6.22
C HIS A 122 -22.21 -14.86 -6.40
#